data_AF-A0A0L8I7P7-F1
#
_entry.id   AF-A0A0L8I7P7-F1
#
_cell.length_a   1.000
_cell.length_b   1.000
_cell.length_c   1.000
_cell.angle_alpha   90.00
_cell.angle_beta   90.00
_cell.angle_gamma   90.00
#
_symmetry.space_group_name_H-M   'P 1'
#
loop_
_entity.id
_entity.type
_entity.pdbx_description
1 polymer ?
#
loop_
_entity_poly.entity_id
_entity_poly.type
_entity_poly.pdbx_seq_one_letter_code
_entity_poly.pdbx_strand_id
1 'polypeptide(L)'
;MQNQSKVTVKCGMTSDRIVGPFIPCNTINTERYLTMLQDEIWPVIGTWENIEDLIFMQDGTPPHFAIIVCEWLNAHFPGRWMGH
;
A
#
# COMPACT_ATOMS: atom_id res chain seq x y z
N MET A 1 13.66 -22.61 -22.48
CA MET A 1 13.26 -21.43 -21.71
C MET A 1 11.95 -21.77 -21.03
N GLN A 2 11.93 -21.89 -19.71
CA GLN A 2 10.70 -22.20 -18.98
C GLN A 2 9.97 -20.88 -18.73
N ASN A 3 8.89 -20.63 -19.47
CA ASN A 3 8.08 -19.44 -19.26
C ASN A 3 7.19 -19.67 -18.04
N GLN A 4 7.71 -19.40 -16.84
CA GLN A 4 6.89 -19.38 -15.62
C GLN A 4 6.10 -18.07 -15.58
N SER A 5 4.79 -18.17 -15.76
CA SER A 5 3.87 -17.07 -15.46
C SER A 5 4.00 -16.68 -13.98
N LYS A 6 4.26 -15.40 -13.72
CA LYS A 6 4.33 -14.84 -12.36
C LYS A 6 3.16 -13.91 -12.14
N VAL A 7 2.61 -13.91 -10.93
CA VAL A 7 1.59 -12.96 -10.48
C VAL A 7 2.15 -12.22 -9.27
N THR A 8 2.05 -10.90 -9.29
CA THR A 8 2.36 -10.06 -8.14
C THR A 8 1.11 -9.94 -7.28
N VAL A 9 1.26 -10.12 -5.97
CA VAL A 9 0.19 -9.91 -5.00
C VAL A 9 0.69 -8.93 -3.95
N LYS A 10 -0.14 -7.94 -3.61
CA LYS A 10 0.06 -7.04 -2.48
C LYS A 10 -0.98 -7.33 -1.42
N CYS A 11 -0.59 -7.22 -0.16
CA CYS A 11 -1.47 -7.46 0.99
C CYS A 11 -0.95 -6.64 2.16
N GLY A 12 -1.85 -6.07 2.94
CA GLY A 12 -1.58 -5.54 4.28
C GLY A 12 -2.02 -6.52 5.34
N MET A 13 -1.47 -6.40 6.54
CA MET A 13 -1.92 -7.15 7.70
C MET A 13 -1.72 -6.33 8.98
N THR A 14 -2.61 -6.54 9.94
CA THR A 14 -2.47 -6.10 11.34
C THR A 14 -2.33 -7.33 12.24
N SER A 15 -2.30 -7.13 13.56
CA SER A 15 -2.30 -8.24 14.52
C SER A 15 -3.57 -9.11 14.47
N ASP A 16 -4.67 -8.57 13.97
CA ASP A 16 -6.00 -9.18 14.02
C ASP A 16 -6.70 -9.30 12.65
N ARG A 17 -6.18 -8.66 11.59
CA ARG A 17 -6.85 -8.58 10.28
C ARG A 17 -5.88 -8.70 9.11
N ILE A 18 -6.42 -9.16 7.98
CA ILE A 18 -5.75 -9.14 6.68
C ILE A 18 -6.48 -8.12 5.79
N VAL A 19 -5.71 -7.32 5.04
CA VAL A 19 -6.21 -6.29 4.12
C VAL A 19 -5.75 -6.64 2.70
N GLY A 20 -6.70 -6.97 1.82
CA GLY A 20 -6.44 -7.53 0.50
C GLY A 20 -6.83 -9.01 0.42
N PRO A 21 -6.23 -9.81 -0.49
CA PRO A 21 -5.13 -9.48 -1.40
C PRO A 21 -5.52 -8.54 -2.55
N PHE A 22 -4.57 -7.74 -3.01
CA PHE A 22 -4.65 -6.87 -4.19
C PHE A 22 -3.76 -7.44 -5.30
N ILE A 23 -4.33 -7.63 -6.49
CA ILE A 23 -3.64 -8.21 -7.64
C ILE A 23 -3.52 -7.13 -8.72
N PRO A 24 -2.42 -6.36 -8.73
CA PRO A 24 -2.22 -5.36 -9.77
C PRO A 24 -2.13 -6.03 -11.14
N CYS A 25 -2.85 -5.49 -12.13
CA CYS A 25 -2.88 -6.05 -13.48
C CYS A 25 -1.51 -6.02 -14.19
N ASN A 26 -0.58 -5.16 -13.75
CA ASN A 26 0.74 -4.95 -14.34
C ASN A 26 1.80 -4.70 -13.26
N THR A 27 3.06 -4.58 -13.67
CA THR A 27 4.15 -4.10 -12.79
C THR A 27 3.76 -2.79 -12.11
N ILE A 28 3.94 -2.75 -10.79
CA ILE A 28 3.68 -1.55 -9.98
C ILE A 28 4.77 -0.52 -10.28
N ASN A 29 4.35 0.64 -10.76
CA ASN A 29 5.14 1.86 -10.77
C ASN A 29 4.57 2.83 -9.72
N THR A 30 5.15 4.02 -9.62
CA THR A 30 4.74 5.06 -8.67
C THR A 30 3.24 5.38 -8.75
N GLU A 31 2.71 5.66 -9.94
CA GLU A 31 1.33 6.10 -10.11
C GLU A 31 0.34 4.97 -9.79
N ARG A 32 0.65 3.74 -10.20
CA ARG A 32 -0.16 2.56 -9.88
C ARG A 32 -0.12 2.24 -8.40
N TYR A 33 1.02 2.45 -7.74
CA TYR A 33 1.11 2.28 -6.29
C TYR A 33 0.21 3.29 -5.57
N LEU A 34 0.27 4.56 -5.96
CA LEU A 34 -0.61 5.59 -5.40
C LEU A 34 -2.09 5.28 -5.67
N THR A 35 -2.43 4.83 -6.88
CA THR A 35 -3.81 4.42 -7.23
C THR A 35 -4.28 3.28 -6.33
N MET A 36 -3.45 2.27 -6.11
CA MET A 36 -3.77 1.15 -5.21
C MET A 36 -3.97 1.62 -3.76
N LEU A 37 -3.18 2.58 -3.28
CA LEU A 37 -3.39 3.20 -1.96
C LEU A 37 -4.76 3.90 -1.89
N GLN A 38 -5.11 4.69 -2.90
CA GLN A 38 -6.32 5.52 -2.95
C GLN A 38 -7.60 4.72 -3.16
N ASP A 39 -7.58 3.79 -4.12
CA ASP A 39 -8.79 3.17 -4.66
C ASP A 39 -9.04 1.77 -4.09
N GLU A 40 -7.99 1.11 -3.58
CA GLU A 40 -8.10 -0.27 -3.10
C GLU A 40 -7.87 -0.37 -1.59
N ILE A 41 -6.81 0.23 -1.06
CA ILE A 41 -6.42 0.09 0.35
C ILE A 41 -7.21 1.04 1.26
N TRP A 42 -7.19 2.34 0.96
CA TRP A 42 -7.80 3.37 1.79
C TRP A 42 -9.31 3.17 2.02
N PRO A 43 -10.12 2.80 1.02
CA PRO A 43 -11.55 2.57 1.24
C PRO A 43 -11.83 1.41 2.21
N VAL A 44 -10.89 0.48 2.37
CA VAL A 44 -11.00 -0.61 3.34
C VAL A 44 -10.62 -0.12 4.73
N ILE A 45 -9.39 0.38 4.90
CA ILE A 45 -8.85 0.69 6.23
C ILE A 45 -9.32 2.03 6.79
N GLY A 46 -9.64 3.00 5.94
CA GLY A 46 -10.12 4.33 6.33
C GLY A 46 -11.49 4.32 6.99
N THR A 47 -12.21 3.19 6.94
CA THR A 47 -13.50 2.99 7.62
C THR A 47 -13.37 2.34 8.99
N TRP A 48 -12.16 1.95 9.40
CA TRP A 48 -11.94 1.26 10.66
C TRP A 48 -11.99 2.22 11.84
N GLU A 49 -12.61 1.80 12.93
CA GLU A 49 -12.74 2.61 14.15
C GLU A 49 -11.37 3.01 14.74
N ASN A 50 -10.34 2.19 14.52
CA ASN A 50 -8.98 2.40 15.02
C ASN A 50 -8.00 2.94 13.97
N ILE A 51 -8.48 3.59 12.90
CA ILE A 51 -7.61 4.12 11.82
C ILE A 51 -6.53 5.09 12.33
N GLU A 52 -6.83 5.87 13.37
CA GLU A 52 -5.87 6.81 13.97
C GLU A 52 -4.75 6.11 14.75
N ASP A 53 -4.96 4.87 15.20
CA ASP A 53 -3.94 4.07 15.89
C ASP A 53 -3.08 3.25 14.92
N LEU A 54 -3.48 3.18 13.64
CA LEU A 54 -2.73 2.43 12.64
C LEU A 54 -1.45 3.15 12.25
N ILE A 55 -0.36 2.39 12.21
CA ILE A 55 0.91 2.79 11.61
C ILE A 55 1.04 2.07 10.27
N PHE A 56 1.11 2.83 9.18
CA PHE A 56 1.31 2.27 7.85
C PHE A 56 2.79 1.92 7.62
N MET A 57 3.09 0.69 7.20
CA MET A 57 4.47 0.24 6.97
C MET A 57 4.62 -0.31 5.55
N GLN A 58 5.66 0.13 4.84
CA GLN A 58 6.00 -0.32 3.49
C GLN A 58 7.51 -0.57 3.33
N ASP A 59 7.89 -1.35 2.31
CA ASP A 59 9.29 -1.59 1.99
C ASP A 59 9.90 -0.46 1.14
N GLY A 60 11.21 -0.55 0.95
CA GLY A 60 12.04 0.51 0.39
C GLY A 60 12.06 0.71 -1.11
N THR A 61 11.08 0.18 -1.83
CA THR A 61 11.17 0.17 -3.29
C THR A 61 10.98 1.59 -3.84
N PRO A 62 11.66 1.97 -4.95
CA PRO A 62 11.59 3.34 -5.49
C PRO A 62 10.16 3.88 -5.69
N PRO A 63 9.18 3.09 -6.16
CA PRO A 63 7.79 3.55 -6.27
C PRO A 63 7.17 4.01 -4.95
N HIS A 64 7.55 3.40 -3.83
CA HIS A 64 6.97 3.69 -2.51
C HIS A 64 7.49 5.00 -1.90
N PHE A 65 8.60 5.54 -2.43
CA PHE A 65 9.24 6.78 -1.95
C PHE A 65 9.09 7.97 -2.86
N ALA A 66 8.38 7.80 -3.97
CA ALA A 66 8.08 8.93 -4.81
C ALA A 66 7.37 10.03 -4.01
N ILE A 67 7.68 11.28 -4.30
CA ILE A 67 7.14 12.45 -3.59
C ILE A 67 5.61 12.38 -3.46
N ILE A 68 4.91 12.03 -4.54
CA ILE A 68 3.45 11.95 -4.56
C ILE A 68 2.88 10.89 -3.60
N VAL A 69 3.62 9.80 -3.37
CA VAL A 69 3.23 8.73 -2.43
C VAL A 69 3.48 9.20 -1.01
N CYS A 70 4.65 9.78 -0.73
CA CYS A 70 4.99 10.33 0.57
C CYS A 70 4.02 11.46 0.99
N GLU A 71 3.67 12.36 0.08
CA GLU A 71 2.68 13.43 0.33
C GLU A 71 1.31 12.85 0.67
N TRP A 72 0.87 11.83 -0.07
CA TRP A 72 -0.39 11.15 0.22
C TRP A 72 -0.35 10.45 1.59
N LEU A 73 0.73 9.73 1.91
CA LEU A 73 0.90 9.07 3.21
C LEU A 73 0.97 10.08 4.36
N ASN A 74 1.62 11.23 4.19
CA ASN A 74 1.64 12.30 5.19
C ASN A 74 0.23 12.87 5.46
N ALA A 75 -0.63 12.95 4.43
CA ALA A 75 -2.00 13.45 4.59
C ALA A 75 -2.93 12.44 5.30
N HIS A 76 -2.73 11.14 5.09
CA HIS A 76 -3.63 10.09 5.60
C HIS A 76 -3.12 9.40 6.88
N PHE A 77 -1.80 9.41 7.09
CA PHE A 77 -1.11 8.83 8.25
C PHE A 77 -0.10 9.84 8.84
N PRO A 78 -0.53 11.05 9.24
CA PRO A 78 0.39 12.09 9.71
C PRO A 78 1.22 11.62 10.91
N GLY A 79 2.54 11.50 10.72
CA GLY A 79 3.47 10.99 11.73
C GLY A 79 3.31 9.50 12.06
N ARG A 80 2.52 8.76 11.28
CA ARG A 80 2.15 7.36 11.52
C ARG A 80 2.39 6.46 10.31
N TRP A 81 3.43 6.74 9.53
CA TRP A 81 3.87 5.82 8.48
C TRP A 81 5.39 5.68 8.44
N MET A 82 5.86 4.52 7.98
CA MET A 82 7.27 4.19 7.85
C MET A 82 7.55 3.51 6.51
N GLY A 83 8.66 3.92 5.88
CA GLY A 83 9.30 3.23 4.77
C GLY A 83 10.82 3.41 4.88
N HIS A 84 11.62 2.45 4.41
CA HIS A 84 13.11 2.53 4.42
C HIS A 84 13.72 2.72 3.03
#